data_AF-A0A8T0B6N9-F1
#
_entry.id   AF-A0A8T0B6N9-F1
#
_cell.length_a   1.000
_cell.length_b   1.000
_cell.length_c   1.000
_cell.angle_alpha   90.00
_cell.angle_beta   90.00
_cell.angle_gamma   90.00
#
_symmetry.space_group_name_H-M   'P 1'
#
loop_
_entity.id
_entity.type
_entity.pdbx_description
1 polymer ?
#
loop_
_entity_poly.entity_id
_entity_poly.type
_entity_poly.pdbx_seq_one_letter_code
_entity_poly.pdbx_strand_id
1 'polypeptide(L)'
;MGVQMNARCWRRYVSRVILLSAMIQTASTVTHYSIPEEMEEGSVVANLATDLGLDLDTLIKRKARLDVIANKKYLDINREKGELYILEKIDRELLCPAKTTCFLKMEVIVENPVRIFYIELEITDINDNNPHFRRDTIYLDILESTPVGERFSVSNAVDSDIGSNSVKTYYLSKSDHFGIEIQSGRDGSKFADLILKKL
;
A
#
# COMPACT_ATOMS: atom_id res chain seq x y z
N MET A 1 -0.88 -2.34 -85.48
CA MET A 1 -1.84 -3.12 -84.66
C MET A 1 -1.16 -3.45 -83.35
N GLY A 2 -1.67 -2.92 -82.25
CA GLY A 2 -1.04 -3.01 -80.93
C GLY A 2 -1.23 -4.39 -80.29
N VAL A 3 -0.19 -4.85 -79.60
CA VAL A 3 -0.29 -5.95 -78.63
C VAL A 3 -0.07 -5.32 -77.25
N GLN A 4 -1.15 -5.23 -76.48
CA GLN A 4 -1.14 -4.78 -75.08
C GLN A 4 -0.34 -5.77 -74.22
N MET A 5 0.77 -5.32 -73.64
CA MET A 5 1.45 -6.03 -72.56
C MET A 5 0.65 -5.88 -71.26
N ASN A 6 0.27 -7.04 -70.71
CA ASN A 6 -0.33 -7.21 -69.39
C ASN A 6 0.58 -6.66 -68.28
N ALA A 7 0.05 -5.74 -67.47
CA ALA A 7 0.62 -5.39 -66.17
C ALA A 7 -0.50 -5.23 -65.13
N ARG A 8 -1.28 -6.30 -64.92
CA ARG A 8 -2.43 -6.29 -63.98
C ARG A 8 -2.17 -7.02 -62.67
N CYS A 9 -0.92 -7.21 -62.25
CA CYS A 9 -0.62 -8.08 -61.10
C CYS A 9 0.29 -7.49 -60.01
N TRP A 10 0.48 -6.17 -59.88
CA TRP A 10 1.32 -5.61 -58.79
C TRP A 10 0.66 -4.54 -57.89
N ARG A 11 -0.62 -4.22 -58.10
CA ARG A 11 -1.26 -3.11 -57.38
C ARG A 11 -2.14 -3.50 -56.19
N ARG A 12 -2.26 -4.80 -55.85
CA ARG A 12 -3.16 -5.29 -54.79
C ARG A 12 -2.46 -5.90 -53.58
N TYR A 13 -1.16 -6.21 -53.66
CA TYR A 13 -0.41 -6.84 -52.56
C TYR A 13 0.16 -5.81 -51.56
N VAL A 14 0.58 -4.64 -52.04
CA VAL A 14 1.19 -3.60 -51.19
C VAL A 14 0.18 -3.01 -50.20
N SER A 15 -1.10 -2.90 -50.56
CA SER A 15 -2.15 -2.38 -49.65
C SER A 15 -2.56 -3.34 -48.53
N ARG A 16 -2.30 -4.66 -48.63
CA ARG A 16 -2.65 -5.61 -47.57
C ARG A 16 -1.56 -5.79 -46.51
N VAL A 17 -0.31 -5.47 -46.83
CA VAL A 17 0.81 -5.53 -45.87
C VAL A 17 0.84 -4.29 -44.96
N ILE A 18 0.36 -3.14 -45.44
CA ILE A 18 0.28 -1.89 -44.66
C ILE A 18 -0.87 -1.92 -43.62
N LEU A 19 -1.84 -2.82 -43.76
CA LEU A 19 -2.98 -2.95 -42.84
C LEU A 19 -2.74 -3.90 -41.65
N LEU A 20 -1.57 -4.55 -41.57
CA LEU A 20 -1.30 -5.62 -40.59
C LEU A 20 -0.15 -5.33 -39.60
N SER A 21 0.49 -4.15 -39.63
CA SER A 21 1.73 -3.92 -38.85
C SER A 21 1.71 -2.74 -37.85
N ALA A 22 0.55 -2.15 -37.53
CA ALA A 22 0.53 -1.10 -36.51
C ALA A 22 -0.73 -1.11 -35.65
N MET A 23 -1.10 -2.27 -35.12
CA MET A 23 -1.74 -2.29 -33.80
C MET A 23 -0.61 -2.21 -32.77
N ILE A 24 0.00 -1.03 -32.63
CA ILE A 24 0.86 -0.76 -31.48
C ILE A 24 -0.09 -0.70 -30.30
N GLN A 25 -0.18 -1.80 -29.56
CA GLN A 25 -0.85 -1.84 -28.28
C GLN A 25 -0.08 -0.85 -27.39
N THR A 26 -0.66 0.33 -27.16
CA THR A 26 -0.17 1.23 -26.12
C THR A 26 -0.48 0.57 -24.79
N ALA A 27 0.44 -0.27 -24.31
CA ALA A 27 0.38 -0.75 -22.94
C ALA A 27 0.63 0.45 -22.03
N SER A 28 -0.39 0.90 -21.32
CA SER A 28 -0.18 1.77 -20.16
C SER A 28 0.46 0.91 -19.09
N THR A 29 1.75 1.11 -18.84
CA THR A 29 2.48 0.43 -17.77
C THR A 29 2.33 1.25 -16.50
N VAL A 30 1.85 0.60 -15.43
CA VAL A 30 1.86 1.17 -14.08
C VAL A 30 3.18 0.78 -13.44
N THR A 31 3.87 1.75 -12.86
CA THR A 31 5.11 1.51 -12.12
C THR A 31 4.78 1.28 -10.66
N HIS A 32 5.31 0.21 -10.08
CA HIS A 32 5.05 -0.16 -8.69
C HIS A 32 6.30 0.01 -7.84
N TYR A 33 6.15 0.69 -6.70
CA TYR A 33 7.17 0.79 -5.66
C TYR A 33 6.58 0.32 -4.33
N SER A 34 7.45 -0.08 -3.40
CA SER A 34 7.06 -0.45 -2.04
C SER A 34 8.07 0.15 -1.08
N ILE A 35 7.59 0.91 -0.11
CA ILE A 35 8.40 1.55 0.92
C ILE A 35 7.80 1.32 2.29
N PRO A 36 8.61 1.28 3.36
CA PRO A 36 8.08 1.36 4.70
C PRO A 36 7.51 2.75 4.98
N GLU A 37 6.54 2.82 5.88
CA GLU A 37 6.13 4.08 6.47
C GLU A 37 7.22 4.70 7.35
N GLU A 38 6.93 5.87 7.91
CA GLU A 38 7.79 6.55 8.88
C GLU A 38 9.20 6.91 8.37
N MET A 39 9.42 6.86 7.05
CA MET A 39 10.67 7.29 6.40
C MET A 39 10.96 8.78 6.64
N GLU A 40 12.23 9.11 6.80
CA GLU A 40 12.68 10.49 7.03
C GLU A 40 12.45 11.39 5.81
N GLU A 41 12.12 12.65 6.06
CA GLU A 41 12.02 13.68 5.01
C GLU A 41 13.34 13.82 4.24
N GLY A 42 13.25 13.90 2.92
CA GLY A 42 14.40 13.90 2.01
C GLY A 42 14.90 12.52 1.62
N SER A 43 14.38 11.44 2.20
CA SER A 43 14.75 10.07 1.81
C SER A 43 14.39 9.81 0.34
N VAL A 44 15.31 9.19 -0.40
CA VAL A 44 15.10 8.82 -1.80
C VAL A 44 14.35 7.51 -1.88
N VAL A 45 13.27 7.49 -2.67
CA VAL A 45 12.44 6.31 -2.93
C VAL A 45 12.92 5.56 -4.18
N ALA A 46 13.10 6.27 -5.29
CA ALA A 46 13.44 5.67 -6.58
C ALA A 46 14.05 6.69 -7.55
N ASN A 47 14.74 6.21 -8.58
CA ASN A 47 15.21 7.03 -9.70
C ASN A 47 14.17 7.02 -10.83
N LEU A 48 13.27 7.99 -10.81
CA LEU A 48 12.19 8.12 -11.80
C LEU A 48 12.69 8.34 -13.22
N ALA A 49 13.83 9.01 -13.40
CA ALA A 49 14.39 9.23 -14.73
C ALA A 49 14.72 7.89 -15.40
N THR A 50 15.46 7.02 -14.70
CA THR A 50 15.80 5.69 -15.22
C THR A 50 14.57 4.82 -15.41
N ASP A 51 13.67 4.81 -14.42
CA ASP A 51 12.56 3.86 -14.37
C ASP A 51 11.47 4.20 -15.40
N LEU A 52 11.27 5.49 -15.70
CA LEU A 52 10.32 5.96 -16.73
C LEU A 52 10.96 6.12 -18.12
N GLY A 53 12.26 5.83 -18.26
CA GLY A 53 13.01 6.02 -19.50
C GLY A 53 13.04 7.48 -19.95
N LEU A 54 13.20 8.41 -19.01
CA LEU A 54 13.28 9.85 -19.21
C LEU A 54 14.69 10.34 -18.91
N ASP A 55 15.16 11.34 -19.66
CA ASP A 55 16.38 12.06 -19.33
C ASP A 55 16.10 13.23 -18.37
N LEU A 56 17.13 13.67 -17.63
CA LEU A 56 17.03 14.79 -16.68
C LEU A 56 16.61 16.09 -17.37
N ASP A 57 17.12 16.32 -18.58
CA ASP A 57 16.81 17.49 -19.40
C ASP A 57 15.30 17.59 -19.70
N THR A 58 14.67 16.45 -20.01
CA THR A 58 13.22 16.31 -20.17
C THR A 58 12.50 16.66 -18.88
N LEU A 59 12.92 16.13 -17.72
CA LEU A 59 12.27 16.42 -16.43
C LEU A 59 12.30 17.91 -16.08
N ILE A 60 13.43 18.58 -16.34
CA ILE A 60 13.64 20.00 -16.04
C ILE A 60 12.91 20.88 -17.07
N LYS A 61 13.23 20.74 -18.37
CA LYS A 61 12.72 21.62 -19.45
C LYS A 61 11.21 21.50 -19.62
N ARG A 62 10.66 20.30 -19.41
CA ARG A 62 9.24 20.01 -19.59
C ARG A 62 8.47 20.01 -18.27
N LYS A 63 9.09 20.55 -17.21
CA LYS A 63 8.50 20.80 -15.89
C LYS A 63 7.74 19.59 -15.35
N ALA A 64 8.41 18.43 -15.32
CA ALA A 64 7.82 17.23 -14.78
C ALA A 64 7.27 17.49 -13.37
N ARG A 65 6.02 17.14 -13.14
CA ARG A 65 5.36 17.34 -11.85
C ARG A 65 4.70 16.06 -11.40
N LEU A 66 4.76 15.84 -10.09
CA LEU A 66 4.01 14.80 -9.44
C LEU A 66 2.62 15.33 -9.09
N ASP A 67 1.61 14.60 -9.51
CA ASP A 67 0.24 14.77 -9.04
C ASP A 67 -0.11 13.56 -8.16
N VAL A 68 -0.51 13.81 -6.93
CA VAL A 68 -0.90 12.74 -6.00
C VAL A 68 -2.40 12.78 -5.88
N ILE A 69 -3.06 11.64 -6.03
CA ILE A 69 -4.51 11.49 -5.83
C ILE A 69 -4.79 11.37 -4.31
N ALA A 70 -4.26 12.30 -3.53
CA ALA A 70 -4.42 12.40 -2.08
C ALA A 70 -4.57 13.86 -1.67
N ASN A 71 -5.20 14.11 -0.53
CA ASN A 71 -5.41 15.47 -0.01
C ASN A 71 -4.11 16.15 0.48
N LYS A 72 -3.01 15.41 0.54
CA LYS A 72 -1.71 15.85 1.06
C LYS A 72 -0.58 15.35 0.15
N LYS A 73 0.45 16.17 -0.03
CA LYS A 73 1.65 15.82 -0.80
C LYS A 73 2.70 15.19 0.11
N TYR A 74 2.80 13.87 0.06
CA TYR A 74 3.81 13.11 0.83
C TYR A 74 5.14 12.97 0.11
N LEU A 75 5.15 13.06 -1.23
CA LEU A 75 6.32 12.87 -2.07
C LEU A 75 6.44 14.00 -3.09
N ASP A 76 7.64 14.21 -3.60
CA ASP A 76 7.91 15.10 -4.73
C ASP A 76 9.10 14.60 -5.56
N ILE A 77 9.33 15.24 -6.71
CA ILE A 77 10.36 14.87 -7.68
C ILE A 77 11.51 15.87 -7.62
N ASN A 78 12.71 15.37 -7.32
CA ASN A 78 13.94 16.11 -7.56
C ASN A 78 14.25 16.06 -9.05
N ARG A 79 13.94 17.14 -9.78
CA ARG A 79 14.14 17.21 -11.24
C ARG A 79 15.61 17.23 -11.66
N GLU A 80 16.49 17.71 -10.80
CA GLU A 80 17.93 17.79 -11.08
C GLU A 80 18.60 16.42 -11.01
N LYS A 81 18.14 15.57 -10.09
CA LYS A 81 18.66 14.21 -9.91
C LYS A 81 17.79 13.12 -10.55
N GLY A 82 16.55 13.46 -10.91
CA GLY A 82 15.59 12.50 -11.45
C GLY A 82 15.01 11.56 -10.40
N GLU A 83 14.98 11.97 -9.14
CA GLU A 83 14.66 11.11 -7.99
C GLU A 83 13.26 11.44 -7.44
N LEU A 84 12.49 10.40 -7.06
CA LEU A 84 11.33 10.53 -6.19
C LEU A 84 11.83 10.52 -4.74
N TYR A 85 11.39 11.48 -3.92
CA TYR A 85 11.80 11.56 -2.52
C TYR A 85 10.63 11.86 -1.60
N ILE A 86 10.80 11.54 -0.32
CA ILE A 86 9.84 11.81 0.75
C ILE A 86 9.85 13.29 1.07
N LEU A 87 8.72 13.97 0.85
CA LEU A 87 8.54 15.38 1.18
C LEU A 87 8.09 15.56 2.63
N GLU A 88 7.18 14.70 3.07
CA GLU A 88 6.66 14.68 4.43
C GLU A 88 6.51 13.24 4.90
N LYS A 89 6.71 13.03 6.20
CA LYS A 89 6.57 11.72 6.82
C LYS A 89 5.18 11.12 6.54
N ILE A 90 5.18 9.83 6.21
CA ILE A 90 3.98 9.06 5.89
C ILE A 90 3.63 8.20 7.10
N ASP A 91 2.44 8.43 7.64
CA ASP A 91 1.80 7.64 8.69
C ASP A 91 0.73 6.76 8.02
N ARG A 92 0.91 5.44 8.05
CA ARG A 92 0.05 4.47 7.39
C ARG A 92 -1.28 4.35 8.11
N GLU A 93 -1.31 4.43 9.44
CA GLU A 93 -2.52 4.34 10.26
C GLU A 93 -3.48 5.49 9.92
N LEU A 94 -2.94 6.69 9.70
CA LEU A 94 -3.70 7.86 9.26
C LEU A 94 -4.17 7.74 7.81
N LEU A 95 -3.31 7.25 6.91
CA LEU A 95 -3.59 7.17 5.48
C LEU A 95 -4.57 6.04 5.15
N CYS A 96 -4.42 4.89 5.81
CA CYS A 96 -5.12 3.64 5.54
C CYS A 96 -5.61 2.95 6.82
N PRO A 97 -6.56 3.55 7.56
CA PRO A 97 -7.00 3.02 8.85
C PRO A 97 -7.54 1.59 8.74
N ALA A 98 -6.95 0.67 9.51
CA ALA A 98 -7.34 -0.75 9.60
C ALA A 98 -7.43 -1.51 8.27
N LYS A 99 -6.82 -1.00 7.18
CA LYS A 99 -6.76 -1.70 5.89
C LYS A 99 -5.51 -2.57 5.83
N THR A 100 -5.66 -3.78 5.31
CA THR A 100 -4.55 -4.73 5.12
C THR A 100 -3.58 -4.34 4.01
N THR A 101 -4.00 -3.44 3.11
CA THR A 101 -3.17 -2.91 2.03
C THR A 101 -3.28 -1.40 2.00
N CYS A 102 -2.18 -0.72 1.70
CA CYS A 102 -2.12 0.73 1.63
C CYS A 102 -1.33 1.17 0.40
N PHE A 103 -1.99 1.88 -0.51
CA PHE A 103 -1.37 2.34 -1.75
C PHE A 103 -1.64 3.83 -1.96
N LEU A 104 -0.59 4.58 -2.26
CA LEU A 104 -0.67 5.93 -2.81
C LEU A 104 -0.62 5.87 -4.33
N LYS A 105 -1.67 6.38 -4.97
CA LYS A 105 -1.76 6.49 -6.43
C LYS A 105 -1.33 7.87 -6.87
N MET A 106 -0.44 7.92 -7.84
CA MET A 106 0.19 9.15 -8.31
C MET A 106 0.45 9.12 -9.80
N GLU A 107 0.55 10.32 -10.37
CA GLU A 107 0.79 10.56 -11.78
C GLU A 107 2.00 11.47 -11.94
N VAL A 108 2.98 11.04 -12.74
CA VAL A 108 4.06 11.92 -13.21
C VAL A 108 3.64 12.49 -14.55
N ILE A 109 3.47 13.81 -14.59
CA ILE A 109 2.99 14.53 -15.77
C ILE A 109 4.16 15.32 -16.36
N VAL A 110 4.46 15.09 -17.63
CA VAL A 110 5.48 15.80 -18.40
C VAL A 110 4.81 16.53 -19.57
N GLU A 111 4.97 17.85 -19.67
CA GLU A 111 4.25 18.67 -20.67
C GLU A 111 4.95 18.71 -22.03
N ASN A 112 4.24 19.09 -23.10
CA ASN A 112 4.82 19.40 -24.43
C ASN A 112 5.71 18.29 -25.05
N PRO A 113 5.15 17.17 -25.57
CA PRO A 113 3.74 16.77 -25.55
C PRO A 113 3.35 16.08 -24.24
N VAL A 114 2.10 16.21 -23.80
CA VAL A 114 1.68 15.62 -22.52
C VAL A 114 1.92 14.11 -22.49
N ARG A 115 2.71 13.65 -21.51
CA ARG A 115 2.89 12.24 -21.15
C ARG A 115 2.56 12.07 -19.68
N ILE A 116 1.78 11.04 -19.37
CA ILE A 116 1.36 10.70 -18.01
C ILE A 116 1.90 9.31 -17.70
N PHE A 117 2.59 9.18 -16.57
CA PHE A 117 3.07 7.91 -16.04
C PHE A 117 2.36 7.63 -14.74
N TYR A 118 1.75 6.45 -14.64
CA TYR A 118 1.02 6.03 -13.45
C TYR A 118 1.98 5.30 -12.51
N ILE A 119 1.98 5.73 -11.25
CA ILE A 119 2.76 5.12 -10.18
C ILE A 119 1.81 4.68 -9.07
N GLU A 120 1.99 3.45 -8.59
CA GLU A 120 1.37 2.94 -7.38
C GLU A 120 2.47 2.65 -6.35
N LEU A 121 2.43 3.37 -5.23
CA LEU A 121 3.38 3.23 -4.14
C LEU A 121 2.70 2.50 -2.98
N GLU A 122 3.15 1.28 -2.70
CA GLU A 122 2.75 0.52 -1.51
C GLU A 122 3.45 1.08 -0.28
N ILE A 123 2.68 1.33 0.78
CA ILE A 123 3.20 1.70 2.10
C ILE A 123 3.10 0.47 3.00
N THR A 124 4.25 -0.04 3.42
CA THR A 124 4.34 -1.21 4.30
C THR A 124 4.38 -0.78 5.76
N ASP A 125 3.65 -1.52 6.58
CA ASP A 125 3.49 -1.32 8.02
C ASP A 125 4.82 -1.50 8.79
N ILE A 126 5.13 -0.55 9.68
CA ILE A 126 6.17 -0.67 10.70
C ILE A 126 5.49 -0.89 12.06
N ASN A 127 6.12 -1.64 12.96
CA ASN A 127 5.65 -1.80 14.34
C ASN A 127 6.06 -0.58 15.20
N ASP A 128 5.39 0.55 15.02
CA ASP A 128 5.62 1.79 15.77
C ASP A 128 4.49 2.13 16.76
N ASN A 129 3.37 1.41 16.72
CA ASN A 129 2.32 1.51 17.73
C ASN A 129 2.42 0.38 18.75
N ASN A 130 1.94 0.64 19.96
CA ASN A 130 1.87 -0.36 21.02
C ASN A 130 0.41 -0.75 21.32
N PRO A 131 0.15 -2.05 21.59
CA PRO A 131 -1.12 -2.49 22.12
C PRO A 131 -1.48 -1.74 23.40
N HIS A 132 -2.68 -1.18 23.45
CA HIS A 132 -3.21 -0.52 24.65
C HIS A 132 -4.65 -0.92 24.91
N PHE A 133 -5.05 -0.94 26.18
CA PHE A 133 -6.44 -1.13 26.54
C PHE A 133 -7.17 0.21 26.53
N ARG A 134 -8.47 0.20 26.20
CA ARG A 134 -9.31 1.41 26.26
C ARG A 134 -9.50 1.95 27.67
N ARG A 135 -9.28 1.12 28.68
CA ARG A 135 -9.38 1.46 30.11
C ARG A 135 -8.20 0.83 30.82
N ASP A 136 -7.55 1.61 31.68
CA ASP A 136 -6.43 1.13 32.50
C ASP A 136 -6.86 0.17 33.62
N THR A 137 -8.15 0.21 33.98
CA THR A 137 -8.72 -0.66 35.01
C THR A 137 -10.10 -1.15 34.58
N ILE A 138 -10.32 -2.44 34.74
CA ILE A 138 -11.58 -3.12 34.44
C ILE A 138 -12.05 -3.77 35.74
N TYR A 139 -13.22 -3.36 36.22
CA TYR A 139 -13.86 -3.98 37.38
C TYR A 139 -14.79 -5.09 36.90
N LEU A 140 -14.66 -6.27 37.52
CA LEU A 140 -15.50 -7.44 37.26
C LEU A 140 -16.18 -7.83 38.56
N ASP A 141 -17.50 -7.78 38.57
CA ASP A 141 -18.31 -8.25 39.69
C ASP A 141 -18.70 -9.71 39.45
N ILE A 142 -18.19 -10.62 40.28
CA ILE A 142 -18.35 -12.07 40.13
C ILE A 142 -19.04 -12.60 41.38
N LEU A 143 -20.11 -13.40 41.17
CA LEU A 143 -20.81 -14.04 42.28
C LEU A 143 -19.96 -15.16 42.86
N GLU A 144 -19.97 -15.30 44.18
CA GLU A 144 -19.32 -16.43 44.87
C GLU A 144 -19.95 -17.79 44.53
N SER A 145 -21.15 -17.81 43.94
CA SER A 145 -21.81 -19.03 43.46
C SER A 145 -21.44 -19.38 42.02
N THR A 146 -20.60 -18.58 41.36
CA THR A 146 -20.17 -18.84 39.99
C THR A 146 -19.42 -20.17 39.89
N PRO A 147 -19.78 -21.05 38.94
CA PRO A 147 -19.10 -22.32 38.77
C PRO A 147 -17.66 -22.14 38.28
N VAL A 148 -16.76 -23.01 38.75
CA VAL A 148 -15.40 -23.14 38.20
C VAL A 148 -15.49 -23.50 36.71
N GLY A 149 -14.67 -22.85 35.89
CA GLY A 149 -14.67 -22.97 34.44
C GLY A 149 -15.47 -21.88 33.72
N GLU A 150 -16.22 -21.04 34.45
CA GLU A 150 -16.89 -19.87 33.88
C GLU A 150 -15.86 -18.91 33.24
N ARG A 151 -16.25 -18.32 32.10
CA ARG A 151 -15.41 -17.42 31.31
C ARG A 151 -15.90 -15.98 31.39
N PHE A 152 -14.97 -15.08 31.65
CA PHE A 152 -15.23 -13.64 31.68
C PHE A 152 -14.43 -12.96 30.59
N SER A 153 -15.13 -12.44 29.59
CA SER A 153 -14.47 -11.73 28.50
C SER A 153 -13.93 -10.40 28.98
N VAL A 154 -12.64 -10.15 28.73
CA VAL A 154 -12.01 -8.87 29.06
C VAL A 154 -11.98 -7.98 27.82
N SER A 155 -11.97 -6.66 28.03
CA SER A 155 -11.85 -5.74 26.89
C SER A 155 -10.52 -5.98 26.18
N ASN A 156 -10.57 -6.11 24.85
CA ASN A 156 -9.39 -6.36 24.04
C ASN A 156 -8.43 -5.16 24.04
N ALA A 157 -7.14 -5.44 23.88
CA ALA A 157 -6.18 -4.43 23.51
C ALA A 157 -6.47 -3.98 22.07
N VAL A 158 -6.25 -2.69 21.82
CA VAL A 158 -6.29 -2.08 20.50
C VAL A 158 -4.87 -1.78 20.09
N ASP A 159 -4.56 -2.13 18.86
CA ASP A 159 -3.30 -1.85 18.19
C ASP A 159 -3.65 -1.36 16.79
N SER A 160 -3.01 -0.26 16.37
CA SER A 160 -3.31 0.38 15.09
C SER A 160 -2.58 -0.31 13.93
N ASP A 161 -1.50 -1.02 14.25
CA ASP A 161 -0.68 -1.77 13.30
C ASP A 161 -1.42 -3.00 12.78
N ILE A 162 -1.01 -3.51 11.62
CA ILE A 162 -1.69 -4.63 10.95
C ILE A 162 -0.87 -5.92 10.93
N GLY A 163 -1.56 -7.02 10.65
CA GLY A 163 -0.92 -8.31 10.39
C GLY A 163 -0.05 -8.78 11.56
N SER A 164 1.24 -8.98 11.31
CA SER A 164 2.18 -9.46 12.31
C SER A 164 2.63 -8.42 13.33
N ASN A 165 2.27 -7.15 13.16
CA ASN A 165 2.60 -6.10 14.12
C ASN A 165 1.46 -5.86 15.11
N SER A 166 0.22 -6.24 14.74
CA SER A 166 -0.94 -6.23 15.64
C SER A 166 -0.80 -7.17 16.87
N VAL A 167 -1.74 -7.02 17.82
CA VAL A 167 -1.82 -7.81 19.07
C VAL A 167 -1.66 -9.32 18.85
N LYS A 168 -0.59 -9.91 19.40
CA LYS A 168 -0.25 -11.34 19.24
C LYS A 168 -0.80 -12.24 20.32
N THR A 169 -0.83 -11.77 21.56
CA THR A 169 -1.11 -12.60 22.73
C THR A 169 -1.41 -11.73 23.95
N TYR A 170 -1.94 -12.36 24.98
CA TYR A 170 -2.18 -11.75 26.28
C TYR A 170 -1.50 -12.57 27.36
N TYR A 171 -1.13 -11.91 28.45
CA TYR A 171 -0.58 -12.56 29.63
C TYR A 171 -1.33 -12.07 30.86
N LEU A 172 -1.63 -13.00 31.76
CA LEU A 172 -2.17 -12.70 33.08
C LEU A 172 -1.07 -12.90 34.11
N SER A 173 -0.97 -12.00 35.07
CA SER A 173 -0.10 -12.19 36.24
C SER A 173 -0.51 -13.46 37.00
N LYS A 174 0.42 -14.03 37.76
CA LYS A 174 0.16 -15.27 38.50
C LYS A 174 -1.05 -15.09 39.43
N SER A 175 -2.05 -15.95 39.26
CA SER A 175 -3.26 -15.99 40.07
C SER A 175 -3.67 -17.44 40.34
N ASP A 176 -4.08 -17.72 41.58
CA ASP A 176 -4.61 -19.03 41.98
C ASP A 176 -6.11 -19.17 41.64
N HIS A 177 -6.81 -18.04 41.51
CA HIS A 177 -8.24 -17.97 41.27
C HIS A 177 -8.59 -17.90 39.78
N PHE A 178 -7.74 -17.29 38.97
CA PHE A 178 -8.00 -17.07 37.54
C PHE A 178 -6.90 -17.63 36.63
N GLY A 179 -7.32 -18.13 35.47
CA GLY A 179 -6.47 -18.34 34.31
C GLY A 179 -6.83 -17.39 33.18
N ILE A 180 -6.06 -17.44 32.11
CA ILE A 180 -6.34 -16.73 30.86
C ILE A 180 -6.43 -17.75 29.71
N GLU A 181 -7.47 -17.61 28.90
CA GLU A 181 -7.63 -18.30 27.62
C GLU A 181 -7.48 -17.29 26.50
N ILE A 182 -6.75 -17.64 25.45
CA ILE A 182 -6.59 -16.79 24.28
C ILE A 182 -7.39 -17.40 23.14
N GLN A 183 -8.35 -16.65 22.62
CA GLN A 183 -9.09 -17.03 21.43
C GLN A 183 -8.54 -16.29 20.21
N SER A 184 -8.63 -16.93 19.04
CA SER A 184 -8.26 -16.32 17.77
C SER A 184 -9.48 -16.09 16.89
N GLY A 185 -9.65 -14.86 16.40
CA GLY A 185 -10.63 -14.52 15.38
C GLY A 185 -10.28 -15.12 14.02
N ARG A 186 -11.24 -15.10 13.10
CA ARG A 186 -11.05 -15.60 11.71
C ARG A 186 -10.04 -14.77 10.92
N ASP A 187 -9.90 -13.49 11.28
CA ASP A 187 -8.95 -12.52 10.75
C ASP A 187 -7.57 -12.58 11.44
N GLY A 188 -7.37 -13.52 12.37
CA GLY A 188 -6.14 -13.67 13.13
C GLY A 188 -6.07 -12.83 14.42
N SER A 189 -7.05 -11.94 14.65
CA SER A 189 -7.15 -11.11 15.86
C SER A 189 -7.17 -11.97 17.13
N LYS A 190 -6.72 -11.40 18.24
CA LYS A 190 -6.53 -12.11 19.51
C LYS A 190 -7.45 -11.53 20.58
N PHE A 191 -8.15 -12.42 21.26
CA PHE A 191 -9.08 -12.10 22.34
C PHE A 191 -8.67 -12.86 23.60
N ALA A 192 -8.91 -12.28 24.76
CA ALA A 192 -8.62 -12.92 26.03
C ALA A 192 -9.89 -13.08 26.86
N ASP A 193 -10.04 -14.25 27.46
CA ASP A 193 -11.03 -14.51 28.49
C ASP A 193 -10.32 -14.91 29.78
N LEU A 194 -10.83 -14.44 30.92
CA LEU A 194 -10.45 -14.94 32.22
C LEU A 194 -11.28 -16.19 32.53
N ILE A 195 -10.61 -17.26 32.94
CA ILE A 195 -11.28 -18.49 33.38
C ILE A 195 -11.21 -18.56 34.91
N LEU A 196 -12.35 -18.71 35.59
CA LEU A 196 -12.39 -18.97 37.03
C LEU A 196 -11.90 -20.40 37.31
N LYS A 197 -10.77 -20.53 38.01
CA LYS A 197 -10.18 -21.81 38.44
C LYS A 197 -10.62 -22.22 39.83
N LYS A 198 -10.78 -21.23 40.72
CA LYS A 198 -11.06 -21.43 42.13
C LYS A 198 -11.62 -20.13 42.73
N LEU A 199 -12.59 -20.26 43.62
CA LEU A 199 -13.06 -19.17 44.50
C LEU A 199 -12.28 -19.17 45.81
#